data_AF-A0A959AFR6-F1
#
_entry.id   AF-A0A959AFR6-F1
#
_cell.length_a   1.000
_cell.length_b   1.000
_cell.length_c   1.000
_cell.angle_alpha   90.00
_cell.angle_beta   90.00
_cell.angle_gamma   90.00
#
_symmetry.space_group_name_H-M   'P 1'
#
loop_
_entity.id
_entity.type
_entity.pdbx_description
1 polymer ?
#
loop_
_entity_poly.entity_id
_entity_poly.type
_entity_poly.pdbx_seq_one_letter_code
_entity_poly.pdbx_strand_id
1 'polypeptide(L)'
;MSKSKFLTLAVAALFLLNTATLAFLFFKKPPPPPLQREGPKEVVIERLHFDARQVAGYEKLIAQHRQAIESVQQEMGNARKALFEQLQGDDFSQKDSLLSVIGQLQQQIEDAHFQHFAEVKKLC
;
A
#
# COMPACT_ATOMS: atom_id res chain seq x y z
N MET A 1 -27.89 23.65 47.11
CA MET A 1 -26.49 23.15 47.15
C MET A 1 -25.54 24.32 47.00
N SER A 2 -24.41 24.36 47.71
CA SER A 2 -23.39 25.39 47.48
C SER A 2 -22.83 25.25 46.06
N LYS A 3 -22.51 26.37 45.40
CA LYS A 3 -21.99 26.40 44.02
C LYS A 3 -20.78 25.47 43.84
N SER A 4 -19.96 25.34 44.87
CA SER A 4 -18.83 24.40 44.94
C SER A 4 -19.28 22.93 44.84
N LYS A 5 -20.31 22.50 45.59
CA LYS A 5 -20.81 21.10 45.54
C LYS A 5 -21.41 20.76 44.17
N PHE A 6 -22.06 21.72 43.52
CA PHE A 6 -22.57 21.54 42.15
C PHE A 6 -21.43 21.39 41.15
N LEU A 7 -20.40 22.25 41.23
CA LEU A 7 -19.25 22.17 40.34
C LEU A 7 -18.46 20.88 40.53
N THR A 8 -18.25 20.44 41.77
CA THR A 8 -17.60 19.16 42.08
C THR A 8 -18.39 17.97 41.50
N LEU A 9 -19.72 17.99 41.63
CA LEU A 9 -20.58 16.95 41.04
C LEU A 9 -20.50 16.93 39.51
N ALA A 10 -20.50 18.11 38.87
CA ALA A 10 -20.39 18.23 37.42
C ALA A 10 -19.04 17.71 36.90
N VAL A 11 -17.94 18.04 37.58
CA VAL A 11 -16.60 17.55 37.23
C VAL A 11 -16.50 16.02 37.41
N ALA A 12 -17.04 15.48 38.50
CA ALA A 12 -17.06 14.04 38.73
C ALA A 12 -17.88 13.29 37.68
N ALA A 13 -19.05 13.82 37.30
CA ALA A 13 -19.88 13.24 36.24
C ALA A 13 -19.17 13.28 34.88
N LEU A 14 -18.51 14.39 34.55
CA LEU A 14 -17.76 14.52 33.29
C LEU A 14 -16.59 13.54 33.24
N PHE A 15 -15.87 13.36 34.35
CA PHE A 15 -14.77 12.41 34.45
C PHE A 15 -15.25 10.96 34.24
N LEU A 16 -16.36 10.58 34.89
CA LEU A 16 -16.96 9.24 34.72
C LEU A 16 -17.41 9.02 33.28
N LEU A 17 -18.04 10.00 32.64
CA LEU A 17 -18.49 9.90 31.26
C LEU A 17 -17.31 9.69 30.31
N ASN A 18 -16.25 10.49 30.42
CA ASN A 18 -15.07 10.35 29.57
C ASN A 18 -14.39 8.99 29.79
N THR A 19 -14.29 8.53 31.04
CA THR A 19 -13.68 7.24 31.38
C THR A 19 -14.50 6.08 30.79
N ALA A 20 -15.83 6.12 30.90
CA ALA A 20 -16.71 5.13 30.31
C ALA A 20 -16.62 5.12 28.77
N THR A 21 -16.49 6.30 28.15
CA THR A 21 -16.35 6.43 26.70
C THR A 21 -15.03 5.81 26.21
N LEU A 22 -13.92 6.09 26.90
CA LEU A 22 -12.63 5.47 26.61
C LEU A 22 -12.70 3.96 26.77
N ALA A 23 -13.23 3.47 27.89
CA ALA A 23 -13.37 2.03 28.13
C ALA A 23 -14.20 1.36 27.02
N PHE A 24 -15.33 1.95 26.63
CA PHE A 24 -16.15 1.43 25.53
C PHE A 24 -15.37 1.33 24.21
N LEU A 25 -14.59 2.35 23.85
CA LEU A 25 -13.78 2.34 22.63
C LEU A 25 -12.63 1.33 22.70
N PHE A 26 -12.00 1.15 23.86
CA PHE A 26 -10.93 0.17 24.06
C PHE A 26 -11.43 -1.27 24.03
N PHE A 27 -12.60 -1.56 24.62
CA PHE A 27 -13.13 -2.92 24.70
C PHE A 27 -13.98 -3.32 23.48
N LYS A 28 -14.53 -2.36 22.74
CA LYS A 28 -15.30 -2.64 21.52
C LYS A 28 -14.37 -2.70 20.32
N LYS A 29 -13.89 -3.89 20.00
CA LYS A 29 -13.22 -4.13 18.71
C LYS A 29 -14.20 -3.76 17.59
N PRO A 30 -13.80 -2.93 16.60
CA PRO A 30 -14.63 -2.75 15.42
C PRO A 30 -14.91 -4.14 14.82
N PRO A 31 -16.12 -4.39 14.28
CA PRO A 31 -16.33 -5.59 13.48
C PRO A 31 -15.21 -5.66 12.44
N PRO A 32 -14.65 -6.85 12.16
CA PRO A 32 -13.67 -6.98 11.09
C PRO A 32 -14.27 -6.28 9.85
N PRO A 33 -13.51 -5.42 9.16
CA PRO A 33 -14.00 -4.81 7.94
C PRO A 33 -14.53 -5.93 7.05
N PRO A 34 -15.64 -5.73 6.31
CA PRO A 34 -16.17 -6.76 5.43
C PRO A 34 -15.01 -7.30 4.58
N LEU A 35 -14.82 -8.62 4.62
CA LEU A 35 -13.92 -9.38 3.76
C LEU A 35 -14.43 -9.24 2.32
N GLN A 36 -14.26 -8.07 1.70
CA GLN A 36 -14.58 -7.79 0.30
C GLN A 36 -14.12 -6.38 -0.05
N ARG A 37 -12.83 -6.11 0.15
CA ARG A 37 -12.11 -5.46 -0.95
C ARG A 37 -11.45 -6.61 -1.68
N GLU A 38 -12.20 -7.20 -2.59
CA GLU A 38 -11.64 -8.04 -3.63
C GLU A 38 -10.40 -7.34 -4.16
N GLY A 39 -9.26 -7.99 -4.00
CA GLY A 39 -8.01 -7.42 -4.45
C GLY A 39 -8.04 -7.26 -5.97
N PRO A 40 -7.06 -6.55 -6.55
CA PRO A 40 -6.95 -6.43 -8.00
C PRO A 40 -6.97 -7.77 -8.74
N LYS A 41 -6.55 -8.86 -8.10
CA LYS A 41 -6.62 -10.23 -8.63
C LYS A 41 -8.06 -10.68 -8.85
N GLU A 42 -8.90 -10.58 -7.81
CA GLU A 42 -10.28 -11.04 -7.82
C GLU A 42 -11.12 -10.29 -8.86
N VAL A 43 -10.90 -8.98 -9.02
CA VAL A 43 -11.56 -8.17 -10.06
C VAL A 43 -11.25 -8.68 -11.47
N VAL A 44 -10.00 -9.10 -11.73
CA VAL A 44 -9.60 -9.65 -13.04
C VAL A 44 -10.23 -11.03 -13.26
N ILE A 45 -10.24 -11.89 -12.25
CA ILE A 45 -10.86 -13.22 -12.32
C ILE A 45 -12.37 -13.09 -12.62
N GLU A 46 -13.05 -12.19 -11.92
CA GLU A 46 -14.49 -11.96 -12.10
C GLU A 46 -14.79 -11.41 -13.50
N ARG A 47 -14.09 -10.35 -13.93
CA ARG A 47 -14.33 -9.68 -15.22
C ARG A 47 -14.01 -10.55 -16.43
N LEU A 48 -13.00 -11.40 -16.32
CA LEU A 48 -12.59 -12.29 -17.40
C LEU A 48 -13.21 -13.69 -17.29
N HIS A 49 -14.05 -13.93 -16.27
CA HIS A 49 -14.73 -15.19 -16.00
C HIS A 49 -13.78 -16.41 -16.01
N PHE A 50 -12.64 -16.29 -15.34
CA PHE A 50 -11.64 -17.36 -15.31
C PHE A 50 -12.16 -18.64 -14.64
N ASP A 51 -11.91 -19.78 -15.29
CA ASP A 51 -12.10 -21.11 -14.73
C ASP A 51 -10.99 -21.47 -13.74
N ALA A 52 -11.14 -22.60 -13.03
CA ALA A 52 -10.17 -23.02 -12.01
C ALA A 52 -8.74 -23.25 -12.55
N ARG A 53 -8.59 -23.62 -13.83
CA ARG A 53 -7.28 -23.80 -14.47
C ARG A 53 -6.66 -22.45 -14.82
N GLN A 54 -7.46 -21.52 -15.34
CA GLN A 54 -7.05 -20.15 -15.65
C GLN A 54 -6.66 -19.38 -14.38
N VAL A 55 -7.40 -19.55 -13.27
CA VAL A 55 -7.05 -18.98 -11.96
C VAL A 55 -5.68 -19.47 -11.49
N ALA A 56 -5.42 -20.79 -11.54
CA ALA A 56 -4.13 -21.36 -11.15
C ALA A 56 -2.97 -20.86 -12.06
N GLY A 57 -3.24 -20.65 -13.35
CA GLY A 57 -2.28 -20.02 -14.27
C GLY A 57 -2.01 -18.56 -13.91
N TYR A 58 -3.06 -17.79 -13.63
CA TYR A 58 -2.98 -16.39 -13.29
C TYR A 58 -2.21 -16.15 -11.98
N GLU A 59 -2.40 -16.99 -10.96
CA GLU A 59 -1.65 -16.88 -9.71
C GLU A 59 -0.14 -17.05 -9.90
N LYS A 60 0.27 -17.93 -10.83
CA LYS A 60 1.69 -18.07 -11.21
C LYS A 60 2.21 -16.83 -11.91
N LEU A 61 1.44 -16.26 -12.84
CA LEU A 61 1.81 -15.02 -13.54
C LEU A 61 1.96 -13.85 -12.56
N ILE A 62 1.10 -13.74 -11.55
CA ILE A 62 1.20 -12.72 -10.50
C ILE A 62 2.49 -12.90 -9.70
N ALA A 63 2.80 -14.12 -9.28
CA ALA A 63 4.01 -14.40 -8.50
C ALA A 63 5.28 -14.04 -9.29
N GLN A 64 5.35 -14.45 -10.56
CA GLN A 64 6.47 -14.14 -11.45
C GLN A 64 6.62 -12.63 -11.68
N HIS A 65 5.51 -11.94 -11.94
CA HIS A 65 5.52 -10.50 -12.16
C HIS A 65 5.97 -9.73 -10.90
N ARG A 66 5.48 -10.10 -9.72
CA ARG A 66 5.92 -9.48 -8.45
C ARG A 66 7.42 -9.62 -8.24
N GLN A 67 7.95 -10.82 -8.45
CA GLN A 67 9.39 -11.06 -8.30
C GLN A 67 10.20 -10.21 -9.29
N ALA A 68 9.75 -10.09 -10.54
CA ALA A 68 10.42 -9.27 -11.56
C ALA A 68 10.40 -7.77 -11.22
N ILE A 69 9.31 -7.27 -10.64
CA ILE A 69 9.16 -5.85 -10.29
C ILE A 69 9.93 -5.50 -9.01
N GLU A 70 10.00 -6.40 -8.03
CA GLU A 70 10.61 -6.13 -6.72
C GLU A 70 12.09 -5.73 -6.84
N SER A 71 12.87 -6.43 -7.68
CA SER A 71 14.28 -6.10 -7.90
C SER A 71 14.45 -4.71 -8.53
N VAL A 72 13.67 -4.42 -9.57
CA VAL A 72 13.74 -3.14 -10.30
C VAL A 72 13.30 -1.98 -9.40
N GLN A 73 12.30 -2.19 -8.54
CA GLN A 73 11.86 -1.19 -7.57
C GLN A 73 12.91 -0.90 -6.49
N GLN A 74 13.63 -1.91 -6.03
CA GLN A 74 14.73 -1.72 -5.09
C GLN A 74 15.86 -0.89 -5.71
N GLU A 75 16.26 -1.21 -6.93
CA GLU A 75 17.26 -0.44 -7.68
C GLU A 75 16.80 1.00 -7.93
N MET A 76 15.53 1.19 -8.28
CA MET A 76 14.93 2.51 -8.46
C MET A 76 14.97 3.33 -7.16
N GLY A 77 14.69 2.71 -6.02
CA GLY A 77 14.80 3.35 -4.70
C GLY A 77 16.23 3.82 -4.40
N ASN A 78 17.22 2.97 -4.68
CA ASN A 78 18.64 3.29 -4.49
C ASN A 78 19.10 4.43 -5.41
N ALA A 79 18.73 4.39 -6.69
CA ALA A 79 19.08 5.44 -7.66
C ALA A 79 18.46 6.80 -7.28
N ARG A 80 17.20 6.83 -6.85
CA ARG A 80 16.54 8.04 -6.36
C ARG A 80 17.21 8.58 -5.10
N LYS A 81 17.54 7.69 -4.15
CA LYS A 81 18.25 8.09 -2.93
C LYS A 81 19.59 8.74 -3.27
N ALA A 82 20.41 8.09 -4.10
CA ALA A 82 21.69 8.63 -4.54
C ALA A 82 21.54 9.99 -5.26
N LEU A 83 20.52 10.16 -6.10
CA LEU A 83 20.25 11.42 -6.80
C LEU A 83 20.01 12.58 -5.83
N PHE A 84 19.20 12.36 -4.79
CA PHE A 84 18.88 13.42 -3.84
C PHE A 84 19.93 13.59 -2.74
N GLU A 85 20.76 12.59 -2.47
CA GLU A 85 21.93 12.74 -1.59
C GLU A 85 22.92 13.78 -2.13
N GLN A 86 23.00 13.97 -3.46
CA GLN A 86 23.84 15.02 -4.05
C GLN A 86 23.45 16.44 -3.60
N LEU A 87 22.20 16.66 -3.16
CA LEU A 87 21.76 17.96 -2.62
C LEU A 87 22.35 18.29 -1.25
N GLN A 88 23.02 17.34 -0.59
CA GLN A 88 23.73 17.59 0.67
C GLN A 88 25.10 18.25 0.46
N GLY A 89 25.63 18.22 -0.76
CA GLY A 89 26.85 18.91 -1.15
C GLY A 89 26.64 19.77 -2.40
N ASP A 90 27.74 20.16 -3.03
CA ASP A 90 27.74 20.98 -4.25
C ASP A 90 28.20 20.20 -5.50
N ASP A 91 28.36 18.88 -5.39
CA ASP A 91 28.76 18.01 -6.50
C ASP A 91 27.56 17.29 -7.14
N PHE A 92 27.19 17.78 -8.34
CA PHE A 92 26.09 17.25 -9.14
C PHE A 92 26.56 16.41 -10.34
N SER A 93 27.84 16.00 -10.37
CA SER A 93 28.43 15.27 -11.52
C SER A 93 27.67 14.00 -11.90
N GLN A 94 27.08 13.29 -10.93
CA GLN A 94 26.31 12.06 -11.16
C GLN A 94 24.84 12.27 -11.55
N LYS A 95 24.33 13.51 -11.56
CA LYS A 95 22.89 13.80 -11.73
C LYS A 95 22.34 13.20 -13.01
N ASP A 96 22.99 13.45 -14.14
CA ASP A 96 22.51 13.01 -15.46
C ASP A 96 22.58 11.49 -15.60
N SER A 97 23.63 10.86 -15.05
CA SER A 97 23.78 9.41 -15.01
C SER A 97 22.64 8.77 -14.19
N LEU A 98 22.38 9.28 -12.99
CA LEU A 98 21.32 8.77 -12.11
C LEU A 98 19.92 8.96 -12.72
N LEU A 99 19.66 10.09 -13.39
CA LEU A 99 18.41 10.31 -14.13
C LEU A 99 18.27 9.32 -15.30
N SER A 100 19.35 9.02 -16.02
CA SER A 100 19.34 8.02 -17.09
C SER A 100 19.02 6.63 -16.55
N VAL A 101 19.64 6.23 -15.44
CA VAL A 101 19.36 4.95 -14.75
C VAL A 101 17.90 4.88 -14.31
N ILE A 102 17.37 5.94 -13.70
CA ILE A 102 15.94 6.01 -13.32
C ILE A 102 15.04 5.83 -14.55
N GLY A 103 15.35 6.48 -15.67
CA GLY A 103 14.60 6.33 -16.91
C GLY A 103 14.60 4.89 -17.43
N GLN A 104 15.76 4.23 -17.44
CA GLN A 104 15.90 2.84 -17.86
C GLN A 104 15.11 1.88 -16.96
N LEU A 105 15.19 2.06 -15.63
CA LEU A 105 14.44 1.24 -14.68
C LEU A 105 12.92 1.43 -14.84
N GLN A 106 12.44 2.66 -15.12
CA GLN A 106 11.03 2.89 -15.41
C GLN A 106 10.59 2.16 -16.69
N GLN A 107 11.41 2.20 -17.73
CA GLN A 107 11.12 1.48 -18.97
C GLN A 107 11.00 -0.04 -18.73
N GLN A 108 11.87 -0.61 -17.90
CA GLN A 108 11.80 -2.03 -17.53
C GLN A 108 10.51 -2.37 -16.78
N ILE A 109 10.05 -1.49 -15.87
CA ILE A 109 8.78 -1.66 -15.15
C ILE A 109 7.60 -1.68 -16.14
N GLU A 110 7.56 -0.75 -17.09
CA GLU A 110 6.45 -0.70 -18.07
C GLU A 110 6.45 -1.90 -19.01
N ASP A 111 7.63 -2.37 -19.45
CA ASP A 111 7.74 -3.59 -20.25
C ASP A 111 7.26 -4.82 -19.46
N ALA A 112 7.65 -4.94 -18.19
CA ALA A 112 7.17 -6.02 -17.32
C ALA A 112 5.65 -5.98 -17.07
N HIS A 113 5.05 -4.79 -16.93
CA HIS A 113 3.59 -4.65 -16.84
C HIS A 113 2.91 -5.09 -18.14
N PHE A 114 3.40 -4.62 -19.29
CA PHE A 114 2.85 -4.96 -20.59
C PHE A 114 2.91 -6.48 -20.84
N GLN A 115 4.07 -7.09 -20.56
CA GLN A 115 4.26 -8.53 -20.69
C GLN A 115 3.33 -9.31 -19.75
N HIS A 116 3.15 -8.88 -18.49
CA HIS A 116 2.20 -9.52 -17.57
C HIS A 116 0.78 -9.54 -18.15
N PHE A 117 0.28 -8.41 -18.64
CA PHE A 117 -1.06 -8.36 -19.24
C PHE A 117 -1.14 -9.13 -20.57
N ALA A 118 -0.06 -9.19 -21.35
CA ALA A 118 0.01 -10.01 -22.55
C ALA A 118 -0.09 -11.51 -22.22
N GLU A 119 0.55 -11.98 -21.14
CA GLU A 119 0.42 -13.36 -20.65
C GLU A 119 -0.98 -13.64 -20.08
N VAL A 120 -1.56 -12.69 -19.32
CA VAL A 120 -2.95 -12.82 -18.83
C VAL A 120 -3.92 -12.96 -19.99
N LYS A 121 -3.72 -12.21 -21.09
CA LYS A 121 -4.53 -12.34 -22.30
C LYS A 121 -4.43 -13.72 -22.95
N LYS A 122 -3.31 -14.43 -22.83
CA LYS A 122 -3.16 -15.80 -23.37
C LYS A 122 -3.91 -16.85 -22.55
N LEU A 123 -4.33 -16.52 -21.32
CA LEU A 123 -5.09 -17.44 -20.48
C LEU A 123 -6.56 -17.54 -20.90
N CYS A 124 -7.11 -16.55 -21.63
CA CYS A 124 -8.52 -16.47 -22.03
C CYS A 124 -8.75 -16.54 -23.53
#